data_AF-A0A943TY33-F1
#
_entry.id   AF-A0A943TY33-F1
#
_cell.length_a   1.000
_cell.length_b   1.000
_cell.length_c   1.000
_cell.angle_alpha   90.00
_cell.angle_beta   90.00
_cell.angle_gamma   90.00
#
_symmetry.space_group_name_H-M   'P 1'
#
loop_
_entity.id
_entity.type
_entity.pdbx_description
1 polymer ?
#
loop_
_entity_poly.entity_id
_entity_poly.type
_entity_poly.pdbx_seq_one_letter_code
_entity_poly.pdbx_strand_id
1 'polypeptide(L)'
;MDDFGDKLNSILNDPAALSRIGELAKSVMGGDQETKGEEPELDPGLISRVMSLMKRKGVKSEERALLEAMKPFLSERRREKMDKAIKLARLASLAGIAASELGLGEGDGDV
;
A
#
# COMPACT_ATOMS: atom_id res chain seq x y z
N MET A 1 12.31 6.69 -19.48
CA MET A 1 11.35 6.14 -18.48
C MET A 1 11.00 7.34 -17.62
N ASP A 2 10.22 8.27 -18.17
CA ASP A 2 10.05 9.63 -17.59
C ASP A 2 8.57 10.06 -17.59
N ASP A 3 7.75 9.43 -18.43
CA ASP A 3 6.33 9.74 -18.59
C ASP A 3 5.50 9.72 -17.31
N PHE A 4 5.87 8.88 -16.33
CA PHE A 4 5.15 8.83 -15.06
C PHE A 4 5.55 9.98 -14.13
N GLY A 5 6.84 10.35 -14.11
CA GLY A 5 7.35 11.47 -13.33
C GLY A 5 6.83 12.80 -13.86
N ASP A 6 6.82 12.96 -15.19
CA ASP A 6 6.30 14.15 -15.85
C ASP A 6 4.80 14.32 -15.62
N LYS A 7 4.03 13.22 -15.64
CA LYS A 7 2.60 13.24 -15.31
C LYS A 7 2.35 13.59 -13.84
N LEU A 8 3.15 13.06 -12.92
CA LEU A 8 3.05 13.45 -11.51
C LEU A 8 3.34 14.94 -11.33
N ASN A 9 4.39 15.45 -11.98
CA ASN A 9 4.75 16.85 -11.94
C ASN A 9 3.64 17.72 -12.56
N SER A 10 2.99 17.29 -13.66
CA SER A 10 1.86 18.02 -14.23
C SER A 10 0.63 18.05 -13.31
N ILE A 11 0.38 16.98 -12.56
CA ILE A 11 -0.72 16.89 -11.61
C ILE A 11 -0.44 17.72 -10.35
N LEU A 12 0.82 17.78 -9.92
CA LEU A 12 1.26 18.63 -8.80
C LEU A 12 1.26 20.12 -9.14
N ASN A 13 1.50 20.47 -10.41
CA ASN A 13 1.46 21.86 -10.89
C ASN A 13 0.06 22.32 -11.30
N ASP A 14 -0.94 21.43 -11.34
CA ASP A 14 -2.32 21.76 -11.68
C ASP A 14 -3.23 21.74 -10.42
N PRO A 15 -3.60 22.91 -9.87
CA PRO A 15 -4.47 22.97 -8.71
C PRO A 15 -5.86 22.37 -8.97
N ALA A 16 -6.35 22.39 -10.22
CA ALA A 16 -7.64 21.77 -10.55
C ALA A 16 -7.57 20.24 -10.58
N ALA A 17 -6.41 19.66 -10.91
CA ALA A 17 -6.19 18.22 -10.84
C ALA A 17 -6.14 17.73 -9.38
N LEU A 18 -5.51 18.50 -8.49
CA LEU A 18 -5.47 18.21 -7.06
C LEU A 18 -6.87 18.20 -6.43
N SER A 19 -7.74 19.15 -6.78
CA SER A 19 -9.13 19.17 -6.28
C SER A 19 -9.92 17.92 -6.66
N ARG A 20 -9.77 17.43 -7.91
CA ARG A 20 -10.46 16.21 -8.38
C ARG A 20 -9.97 14.96 -7.66
N ILE A 21 -8.66 14.89 -7.36
CA ILE A 21 -8.10 13.81 -6.55
C ILE A 21 -8.63 13.91 -5.11
N GLY A 22 -8.77 15.12 -4.56
CA GLY A 22 -9.38 15.36 -3.25
C GLY A 22 -10.83 14.93 -3.19
N GLU A 23 -11.64 15.23 -4.20
CA GLU A 23 -13.04 14.81 -4.32
C GLU A 23 -13.17 13.29 -4.46
N LEU A 24 -12.32 12.67 -5.29
CA LEU A 24 -12.26 11.22 -5.42
C LEU A 24 -11.85 10.55 -4.10
N ALA A 25 -10.82 11.07 -3.44
CA ALA A 25 -10.38 10.60 -2.13
C ALA A 25 -11.50 10.76 -1.09
N LYS A 26 -12.23 11.88 -1.09
CA LYS A 26 -13.37 12.10 -0.21
C LYS A 26 -14.52 11.14 -0.50
N SER A 27 -14.78 10.82 -1.77
CA SER A 27 -15.80 9.85 -2.16
C SER A 27 -15.44 8.41 -1.74
N VAL A 28 -14.16 8.03 -1.86
CA VAL A 28 -13.64 6.70 -1.49
C VAL A 28 -13.48 6.57 0.04
N MET A 29 -13.11 7.65 0.72
CA MET A 29 -12.92 7.68 2.17
C MET A 29 -14.25 7.83 2.95
N GLY A 30 -15.38 7.88 2.26
CA GLY A 30 -16.71 7.88 2.89
C GLY A 30 -17.21 9.27 3.25
N GLY A 31 -17.30 10.16 2.26
CA GLY A 31 -17.88 11.48 2.41
C GLY A 31 -19.40 11.46 2.58
N ASP A 32 -19.87 11.21 3.81
CA ASP A 32 -21.03 11.88 4.41
C ASP A 32 -20.90 11.82 5.95
N GLN A 33 -20.04 12.68 6.50
CA GLN A 33 -20.21 13.18 7.87
C GLN A 33 -19.92 14.68 7.87
N GLU A 34 -20.95 15.45 8.21
CA GLU A 34 -20.84 16.83 8.66
C GLU A 34 -19.96 16.89 9.93
N THR A 35 -18.66 17.06 9.76
CA THR A 35 -17.80 17.63 10.81
C THR A 35 -17.44 19.05 10.41
N LYS A 36 -18.23 19.96 10.96
CA LYS A 36 -18.00 21.40 11.02
C LYS A 36 -16.63 21.67 11.64
N GLY A 37 -15.72 22.25 10.83
CA GLY A 37 -14.50 22.90 11.32
C GLY A 37 -13.36 21.96 11.67
N GLU A 38 -12.68 21.46 10.63
CA GLU A 38 -11.23 21.23 10.57
C GLU A 38 -11.04 20.68 9.16
N GLU A 39 -10.42 21.47 8.28
CA GLU A 39 -9.82 20.91 7.07
C GLU A 39 -8.98 19.72 7.54
N PRO A 40 -9.13 18.50 7.01
CA PRO A 40 -8.07 17.54 7.20
C PRO A 40 -6.88 18.22 6.51
N GLU A 41 -6.00 18.83 7.29
CA GLU A 41 -4.62 19.02 6.93
C GLU A 41 -4.13 17.60 6.66
N LEU A 42 -4.34 17.15 5.43
CA LEU A 42 -3.87 15.87 4.95
C LEU A 42 -2.37 16.07 4.92
N ASP A 43 -1.72 15.78 6.05
CA ASP A 43 -0.30 15.91 6.21
C ASP A 43 0.35 15.22 5.01
N PRO A 44 1.12 15.97 4.19
CA PRO A 44 1.83 15.39 3.06
C PRO A 44 2.66 14.16 3.46
N GLY A 45 3.12 14.11 4.72
CA GLY A 45 3.78 12.96 5.33
C GLY A 45 2.87 11.74 5.48
N LEU A 46 1.65 11.90 6.00
CA LEU A 46 0.64 10.84 6.09
C LEU A 46 0.23 10.33 4.71
N ILE A 47 -0.03 11.22 3.75
CA ILE A 47 -0.35 10.83 2.37
C ILE A 47 0.81 10.01 1.78
N SER A 48 2.06 10.47 1.94
CA SER A 48 3.25 9.79 1.43
C SER A 48 3.45 8.41 2.08
N ARG A 49 3.15 8.28 3.36
CA ARG A 49 3.23 7.01 4.11
C ARG A 49 2.15 6.04 3.65
N VAL A 50 0.92 6.50 3.47
CA VAL A 50 -0.20 5.71 2.92
C VAL A 50 0.09 5.28 1.48
N MET A 51 0.56 6.19 0.63
CA MET A 51 0.95 5.89 -0.76
C MET A 51 2.09 4.86 -0.81
N SER A 52 3.11 5.00 0.05
CA SER A 52 4.22 4.04 0.15
C SER A 52 3.78 2.67 0.67
N LEU A 53 2.76 2.62 1.55
CA LEU A 53 2.13 1.38 1.99
C LEU A 53 1.28 0.75 0.87
N MET A 54 0.50 1.55 0.13
CA MET A 54 -0.30 1.08 -1.01
C MET A 54 0.59 0.55 -2.13
N LYS A 55 1.69 1.23 -2.45
CA LYS A 55 2.67 0.78 -3.46
C LYS A 55 3.30 -0.56 -3.05
N ARG A 56 3.71 -0.70 -1.79
CA ARG A 56 4.22 -1.97 -1.24
C ARG A 56 3.16 -3.08 -1.25
N LYS A 57 1.89 -2.76 -0.94
CA LYS A 57 0.79 -3.72 -0.98
C LYS A 57 0.49 -4.17 -2.42
N GLY A 58 0.62 -3.27 -3.40
CA GLY A 58 0.51 -3.58 -4.83
C GLY A 58 1.53 -4.62 -5.28
N VAL A 59 2.82 -4.42 -4.96
CA VAL A 59 3.90 -5.38 -5.26
C VAL A 59 3.64 -6.74 -4.60
N LYS A 60 3.26 -6.76 -3.31
CA LYS A 60 2.91 -8.00 -2.60
C LYS A 60 1.67 -8.71 -3.16
N SER A 61 0.80 -7.98 -3.87
CA SER A 61 -0.38 -8.55 -4.53
C SER A 61 0.02 -9.27 -5.82
N GLU A 62 0.93 -8.69 -6.59
CA GLU A 62 1.47 -9.28 -7.82
C GLU A 62 2.29 -10.54 -7.54
N GLU A 63 3.15 -10.51 -6.52
CA GLU A 63 3.88 -11.69 -6.03
C GLU A 63 2.93 -12.81 -5.59
N ARG A 64 1.81 -12.48 -4.93
CA ARG A 64 0.79 -13.46 -4.56
C ARG A 64 0.05 -14.01 -5.76
N ALA A 65 -0.30 -13.17 -6.73
CA ALA A 65 -0.93 -13.61 -7.96
C ALA A 65 -0.02 -14.57 -8.74
N LEU A 66 1.28 -14.30 -8.76
CA LEU A 66 2.29 -15.21 -9.32
C LEU A 66 2.32 -16.54 -8.57
N LEU A 67 2.40 -16.52 -7.23
CA LEU A 67 2.39 -17.76 -6.43
C LEU A 67 1.09 -18.55 -6.57
N GLU A 68 -0.05 -17.89 -6.71
CA GLU A 68 -1.34 -18.52 -6.98
C GLU A 68 -1.39 -19.13 -8.38
N ALA A 69 -0.84 -18.45 -9.39
CA ALA A 69 -0.70 -18.98 -10.74
C ALA A 69 0.25 -20.19 -10.82
N MET A 70 1.16 -20.34 -9.85
CA MET A 70 2.01 -21.53 -9.74
C MET A 70 1.29 -22.75 -9.13
N LYS A 71 0.20 -22.55 -8.37
CA LYS A 71 -0.57 -23.65 -7.74
C LYS A 71 -0.95 -24.81 -8.68
N PRO A 72 -1.46 -24.59 -9.91
CA PRO A 72 -1.80 -25.68 -10.82
C PRO A 72 -0.61 -26.54 -11.27
N PHE A 73 0.62 -26.01 -11.19
CA PHE A 73 1.84 -26.73 -11.60
C PHE A 73 2.57 -27.42 -10.44
N LEU A 74 2.04 -27.32 -9.22
CA LEU A 74 2.66 -27.86 -8.02
C LEU A 74 1.96 -29.13 -7.53
N SER A 75 2.76 -30.11 -7.12
CA SER A 75 2.27 -31.32 -6.43
C SER A 75 1.58 -30.95 -5.12
N GLU A 76 0.66 -31.78 -4.62
CA GLU A 76 -0.07 -31.54 -3.35
C GLU A 76 0.82 -31.13 -2.18
N ARG A 77 1.89 -31.90 -1.91
CA ARG A 77 2.85 -31.56 -0.84
C ARG A 77 3.49 -30.17 -1.01
N ARG A 78 3.68 -29.69 -2.25
CA ARG A 78 4.26 -28.37 -2.53
C ARG A 78 3.21 -27.26 -2.43
N ARG A 79 1.96 -27.52 -2.83
CA ARG A 79 0.83 -26.60 -2.63
C ARG A 79 0.63 -26.28 -1.15
N GLU A 80 0.60 -27.31 -0.29
CA GLU A 80 0.44 -27.13 1.15
C GLU A 80 1.57 -26.31 1.80
N LYS A 81 2.83 -26.57 1.42
CA LYS A 81 3.98 -25.80 1.90
C LYS A 81 3.89 -24.33 1.48
N MET A 82 3.49 -24.09 0.24
CA MET A 82 3.32 -22.74 -0.29
C MET A 82 2.19 -21.99 0.41
N ASP A 83 1.02 -22.62 0.63
CA ASP A 83 -0.09 -21.99 1.34
C ASP A 83 0.29 -21.60 2.77
N LYS A 84 1.08 -22.44 3.46
CA LYS A 84 1.65 -22.13 4.77
C LYS A 84 2.61 -20.95 4.71
N ALA A 85 3.53 -20.94 3.75
CA ALA A 85 4.48 -19.85 3.56
C ALA A 85 3.77 -18.52 3.27
N ILE A 86 2.75 -18.52 2.40
CA ILE A 86 1.96 -17.32 2.09
C ILE A 86 1.30 -16.77 3.35
N LYS A 87 0.71 -17.64 4.19
CA LYS A 87 0.08 -17.24 5.47
C LYS A 87 1.11 -16.63 6.43
N LEU A 88 2.27 -17.28 6.60
CA LEU A 88 3.36 -16.77 7.43
C LEU A 88 3.87 -15.42 6.94
N ALA A 89 4.02 -15.23 5.62
CA ALA A 89 4.41 -13.94 5.05
C ALA A 89 3.37 -12.84 5.30
N ARG A 90 2.07 -13.16 5.33
CA ARG A 90 1.04 -12.19 5.73
C ARG A 90 1.21 -11.77 7.19
N LEU A 91 1.41 -12.74 8.07
CA LEU A 91 1.62 -12.50 9.50
C LEU A 91 2.88 -11.67 9.75
N ALA A 92 4.00 -12.04 9.12
CA ALA A 92 5.26 -11.29 9.20
C ALA A 92 5.12 -9.85 8.66
N SER A 93 4.38 -9.68 7.55
CA SER A 93 4.12 -8.33 7.02
C SER A 93 3.28 -7.48 7.97
N LEU A 94 2.29 -8.05 8.66
CA LEU A 94 1.49 -7.33 9.64
C LEU A 94 2.29 -7.01 10.89
N ALA A 95 3.10 -7.97 11.36
CA ALA A 95 4.04 -7.76 12.47
C ALA A 95 5.04 -6.64 12.16
N GLY A 96 5.60 -6.60 10.95
CA GLY A 96 6.50 -5.52 10.52
C GLY A 96 5.81 -4.14 10.48
N ILE A 97 4.54 -4.07 10.08
CA ILE A 97 3.76 -2.82 10.11
C ILE A 97 3.54 -2.39 11.57
N ALA A 98 3.07 -3.29 12.43
CA ALA A 98 2.86 -3.01 13.85
C ALA A 98 4.15 -2.61 14.57
N ALA A 99 5.26 -3.30 14.31
CA ALA A 99 6.57 -2.97 14.88
C ALA A 99 7.06 -1.58 14.43
N SER A 100 6.85 -1.22 13.16
CA SER A 100 7.20 0.10 12.63
C SER A 100 6.34 1.23 13.20
N GLU A 101 5.11 0.92 13.63
CA GLU A 101 4.19 1.87 14.24
C GLU A 101 4.46 2.06 15.73
N LEU A 102 4.83 0.98 16.43
CA LEU A 102 5.25 1.01 17.84
C LEU A 102 6.68 1.53 18.06
N GLY A 103 7.40 1.96 17.01
CA GLY A 103 8.78 2.41 17.11
C GLY A 103 9.76 1.30 17.53
N LEU A 104 9.35 0.03 17.42
CA LEU A 104 10.16 -1.15 17.75
C LEU A 104 11.03 -1.60 16.56
N GLY A 105 11.24 -0.72 15.58
CA GLY A 105 12.00 -0.98 14.37
C GLY A 105 13.46 -0.58 14.50
N GLU A 106 14.25 -1.38 15.20
CA GLU A 106 15.71 -1.32 15.15
C GLU A 106 16.24 -2.75 15.01
N GLY A 107 16.93 -3.03 13.90
CA GLY A 107 17.44 -4.37 13.59
C GLY A 107 17.59 -4.61 12.10
N ASP A 108 18.68 -4.09 11.56
CA ASP A 108 19.33 -4.53 10.34
C ASP A 108 19.31 -6.06 10.21
N GLY A 109 18.91 -6.54 9.03
CA GLY A 109 18.73 -7.96 8.74
C GLY A 109 19.40 -8.28 7.42
N ASP A 110 20.68 -7.95 7.32
CA ASP A 110 21.62 -8.48 6.34
C ASP A 110 21.65 -10.01 6.46
N VAL A 111 21.18 -10.70 5.42
CA VAL A 111 21.51 -12.09 5.05
C VAL A 111 21.44 -12.25 3.53
#